data_AF-A0A927PI29-F1
#
_entry.id   AF-A0A927PI29-F1
#
_cell.length_a   1.000
_cell.length_b   1.000
_cell.length_c   1.000
_cell.angle_alpha   90.00
_cell.angle_beta   90.00
_cell.angle_gamma   90.00
#
_symmetry.space_group_name_H-M   'P 1'
#
loop_
_entity.id
_entity.type
_entity.pdbx_description
1 polymer ?
#
loop_
_entity_poly.entity_id
_entity_poly.type
_entity_poly.pdbx_seq_one_letter_code
_entity_poly.pdbx_strand_id
1 'polypeptide(L)'
;MKTKIIKHFLWLAVLPLLWGCSSEENFLSEEYPLMLSAQVEGASAPIPGSVSDIGDVGVFVSGGISYNNAKYTGTSGRLTPQKQGYWGSTGNISIYAYAPYQTGSLTSVSVKTDQSLNSNYTASDFLYAASETFTFANRNNISLTFKHHLSRINLTLVTGDGVNAAELSNATIQITGANTTATITLSGVLMTPNNIQAITPNGDGTNKYKAIVIPQTVSAGTALFEATIGARSFEYILPVEQKFRTGEQYNYTLTLSQGGITVSPAEIIKWTEDLKDNNGIAN
;
A
#
# COMPACT_ATOMS: atom_id res chain seq x y z
N MET A 1 -77.18 -52.43 -37.75
CA MET A 1 -77.22 -51.76 -39.07
C MET A 1 -77.37 -50.27 -38.85
N LYS A 2 -76.26 -49.51 -38.89
CA LYS A 2 -76.22 -48.02 -38.98
C LYS A 2 -74.77 -47.59 -39.29
N THR A 3 -74.55 -47.45 -40.60
CA THR A 3 -73.82 -46.42 -41.35
C THR A 3 -72.43 -45.92 -40.89
N LYS A 4 -71.44 -46.16 -41.77
CA LYS A 4 -70.11 -45.51 -41.88
C LYS A 4 -70.22 -44.00 -42.10
N ILE A 5 -69.28 -43.23 -41.53
CA ILE A 5 -68.73 -42.03 -42.18
C ILE A 5 -67.21 -42.03 -41.96
N ILE A 6 -66.47 -42.10 -43.06
CA ILE A 6 -65.01 -41.92 -43.16
C ILE A 6 -64.77 -40.45 -43.47
N LYS A 7 -63.85 -39.80 -42.74
CA LYS A 7 -63.19 -38.57 -43.18
C LYS A 7 -61.70 -38.65 -42.86
N HIS A 8 -60.90 -38.73 -43.92
CA HIS A 8 -59.46 -38.51 -43.88
C HIS A 8 -59.18 -37.03 -43.62
N PHE A 9 -58.29 -36.73 -42.67
CA PHE A 9 -57.69 -35.41 -42.57
C PHE A 9 -56.20 -35.58 -42.25
N LEU A 10 -55.35 -35.24 -43.21
CA LEU A 10 -53.92 -35.02 -43.03
C LEU A 10 -53.72 -33.92 -41.97
N TRP A 11 -52.76 -34.08 -41.06
CA TRP A 11 -52.16 -32.93 -40.40
C TRP A 11 -50.67 -33.13 -40.10
N LEU A 12 -49.93 -32.06 -40.37
CA LEU A 12 -48.47 -31.90 -40.35
C LEU A 12 -47.86 -32.24 -38.99
N ALA A 13 -46.67 -32.86 -39.02
CA ALA A 13 -45.76 -32.90 -37.90
C ALA A 13 -45.11 -31.51 -37.71
N VAL A 14 -45.21 -30.94 -36.50
CA VAL A 14 -44.48 -29.74 -36.09
C VAL A 14 -43.65 -30.09 -34.86
N LEU A 15 -42.35 -29.78 -34.95
CA LEU A 15 -41.28 -30.07 -33.99
C LEU A 15 -41.58 -29.58 -32.55
N PRO A 16 -41.11 -30.30 -31.51
CA PRO A 16 -41.15 -29.82 -30.14
C PRO A 16 -40.09 -28.71 -29.94
N LEU A 17 -40.55 -27.53 -29.49
CA LEU A 17 -39.70 -26.47 -28.97
C LEU A 17 -39.08 -26.96 -27.64
N LEU A 18 -37.79 -27.31 -27.68
CA LEU A 18 -36.97 -27.43 -26.49
C LEU A 18 -36.85 -26.03 -25.88
N TRP A 19 -37.48 -25.81 -24.73
CA TRP A 19 -37.14 -24.70 -23.85
C TRP A 19 -35.68 -24.87 -23.42
N GLY A 20 -34.80 -24.14 -24.09
CA GLY A 20 -33.46 -23.88 -23.60
C GLY A 20 -33.59 -23.07 -22.32
N CYS A 21 -33.09 -23.63 -21.22
CA CYS A 21 -32.81 -22.87 -20.01
C CYS A 21 -31.72 -21.86 -20.39
N SER A 22 -32.08 -20.61 -20.67
CA SER A 22 -31.11 -19.53 -20.63
C SER A 22 -30.58 -19.47 -19.21
N SER A 23 -29.28 -19.62 -19.03
CA SER A 23 -28.61 -19.20 -17.81
C SER A 23 -28.77 -17.68 -17.72
N GLU A 24 -29.90 -17.23 -17.18
CA GLU A 24 -30.04 -15.88 -16.67
C GLU A 24 -29.00 -15.76 -15.57
N GLU A 25 -27.91 -15.05 -15.85
CA GLU A 25 -27.05 -14.58 -14.78
C GLU A 25 -27.91 -13.67 -13.91
N ASN A 26 -28.37 -14.20 -12.77
CA ASN A 26 -29.20 -13.49 -11.82
C ASN A 26 -28.44 -12.24 -11.33
N PHE A 27 -28.72 -11.11 -11.98
CA PHE A 27 -28.21 -9.81 -11.59
C PHE A 27 -28.98 -9.35 -10.34
N LEU A 28 -28.31 -9.40 -9.19
CA LEU A 28 -28.89 -9.09 -7.88
C LEU A 28 -28.77 -7.59 -7.57
N SER A 29 -29.31 -6.74 -8.45
CA SER A 29 -29.08 -5.29 -8.39
C SER A 29 -29.54 -4.70 -7.05
N GLU A 30 -28.61 -4.08 -6.32
CA GLU A 30 -28.82 -3.29 -5.09
C GLU A 30 -29.31 -4.05 -3.84
N GLU A 31 -29.41 -5.38 -3.86
CA GLU A 31 -29.86 -6.16 -2.71
C GLU A 31 -28.73 -6.47 -1.70
N TYR A 32 -27.49 -6.61 -2.20
CA TYR A 32 -26.34 -7.05 -1.41
C TYR A 32 -25.25 -5.98 -1.36
N PRO A 33 -25.27 -5.08 -0.35
CA PRO A 33 -24.25 -4.05 -0.21
C PRO A 33 -22.87 -4.66 -0.05
N LEU A 34 -21.88 -4.08 -0.74
CA LEU A 34 -20.48 -4.43 -0.58
C LEU A 34 -19.98 -3.85 0.75
N MET A 35 -19.86 -4.72 1.76
CA MET A 35 -19.37 -4.38 3.09
C MET A 35 -17.90 -4.77 3.22
N LEU A 36 -17.03 -3.79 3.48
CA LEU A 36 -15.59 -3.99 3.56
C LEU A 36 -15.06 -3.60 4.94
N SER A 37 -14.12 -4.39 5.43
CA SER A 37 -13.28 -4.08 6.58
C SER A 37 -11.82 -4.05 6.15
N ALA A 38 -10.97 -3.46 6.98
CA ALA A 38 -9.54 -3.36 6.72
C ALA A 38 -8.74 -3.61 7.98
N GLN A 39 -7.56 -4.18 7.80
CA GLN A 39 -6.51 -4.29 8.80
C GLN A 39 -5.17 -3.99 8.14
N VAL A 40 -4.21 -3.49 8.92
CA VAL A 40 -2.82 -3.36 8.47
C VAL A 40 -2.00 -4.49 9.07
N GLU A 41 -1.14 -5.10 8.26
CA GLU A 41 -0.32 -6.23 8.68
C GLU A 41 0.60 -5.86 9.87
N GLY A 42 0.46 -6.61 10.97
CA GLY A 42 1.20 -6.39 12.23
C GLY A 42 0.39 -5.72 13.33
N ALA A 43 -0.69 -5.00 12.98
CA ALA A 43 -1.56 -4.38 13.98
C ALA A 43 -2.28 -5.45 14.83
N SER A 44 -2.31 -5.27 16.15
CA SER A 44 -3.10 -6.13 17.04
C SER A 44 -4.60 -5.92 16.83
N ALA A 45 -5.41 -6.97 17.07
CA ALA A 45 -6.87 -7.00 16.95
C ALA A 45 -7.58 -5.74 17.52
N PRO A 46 -8.75 -5.35 16.98
CA PRO A 46 -9.31 -4.01 17.15
C PRO A 46 -9.66 -3.74 18.61
N ILE A 47 -8.84 -2.92 19.28
CA ILE A 47 -9.33 -2.08 20.36
C ILE A 47 -10.12 -0.96 19.63
N PRO A 48 -11.32 -0.57 20.10
CA PRO A 48 -11.98 0.63 19.59
C PRO A 48 -11.00 1.82 19.64
N GLY A 49 -10.60 2.32 18.46
CA GLY A 49 -9.56 3.35 18.32
C GLY A 49 -8.10 2.86 18.15
N SER A 50 -7.83 1.57 17.90
CA SER A 50 -6.45 1.04 17.74
C SER A 50 -6.12 0.30 16.45
N VAL A 51 -7.00 0.26 15.45
CA VAL A 51 -6.39 0.23 14.11
C VAL A 51 -5.98 1.66 13.84
N SER A 52 -4.74 1.88 13.42
CA SER A 52 -4.38 3.15 12.80
C SER A 52 -5.46 3.42 11.75
N ASP A 53 -6.19 4.53 11.90
CA ASP A 53 -7.19 4.91 10.91
C ASP A 53 -6.46 5.00 9.57
N ILE A 54 -6.73 4.04 8.68
CA ILE A 54 -6.05 3.92 7.39
C ILE A 54 -6.39 5.11 6.47
N GLY A 55 -7.32 5.97 6.91
CA GLY A 55 -7.71 7.18 6.24
C GLY A 55 -8.57 6.89 5.02
N ASP A 56 -8.49 7.75 4.03
CA ASP A 56 -9.20 7.54 2.78
C ASP A 56 -8.50 6.48 1.92
N VAL A 57 -9.28 5.55 1.38
CA VAL A 57 -8.85 4.37 0.62
C VAL A 57 -9.48 4.38 -0.76
N GLY A 58 -8.71 4.05 -1.79
CA GLY A 58 -9.23 3.75 -3.12
C GLY A 58 -9.44 2.26 -3.32
N VAL A 59 -10.64 1.86 -3.74
CA VAL A 59 -11.04 0.46 -3.93
C VAL A 59 -11.38 0.17 -5.40
N PHE A 60 -10.83 -0.92 -5.93
CA PHE A 60 -11.12 -1.43 -7.27
C PHE A 60 -11.77 -2.81 -7.16
N VAL A 61 -12.84 -3.02 -7.91
CA VAL A 61 -13.59 -4.30 -7.92
C VAL A 61 -13.80 -4.76 -9.35
N SER A 62 -13.62 -6.06 -9.59
CA SER A 62 -13.88 -6.75 -10.86
C SER A 62 -14.54 -8.11 -10.62
N GLY A 63 -15.10 -8.75 -11.67
CA GLY A 63 -15.81 -10.04 -11.56
C GLY A 63 -17.31 -9.94 -11.22
N GLY A 64 -17.80 -8.72 -11.00
CA GLY A 64 -19.21 -8.37 -10.81
C GLY A 64 -19.45 -6.93 -11.26
N ILE A 65 -20.18 -6.13 -10.48
CA ILE A 65 -20.24 -4.68 -10.72
C ILE A 65 -18.83 -4.10 -10.56
N SER A 66 -18.36 -3.44 -11.61
CA SER A 66 -17.02 -2.86 -11.62
C SER A 66 -17.01 -1.50 -10.90
N TYR A 67 -16.11 -1.38 -9.93
CA TYR A 67 -15.81 -0.12 -9.26
C TYR A 67 -14.37 0.26 -9.57
N ASN A 68 -14.16 1.47 -10.07
CA ASN A 68 -12.84 1.95 -10.46
C ASN A 68 -12.45 3.12 -9.54
N ASN A 69 -11.49 2.85 -8.65
CA ASN A 69 -11.03 3.79 -7.61
C ASN A 69 -12.16 4.39 -6.77
N ALA A 70 -13.09 3.57 -6.31
CA ALA A 70 -14.16 4.01 -5.43
C ALA A 70 -13.59 4.42 -4.07
N LYS A 71 -13.95 5.61 -3.60
CA LYS A 71 -13.47 6.15 -2.33
C LYS A 71 -14.19 5.52 -1.13
N TYR A 72 -13.43 5.05 -0.16
CA TYR A 72 -13.88 4.61 1.15
C TYR A 72 -13.11 5.37 2.23
N THR A 73 -13.72 5.60 3.39
CA THR A 73 -13.04 6.13 4.56
C THR A 73 -12.88 5.00 5.58
N GLY A 74 -11.64 4.70 5.92
CA GLY A 74 -11.24 3.67 6.86
C GLY A 74 -11.10 4.22 8.28
N THR A 75 -12.00 3.80 9.16
CA THR A 75 -11.99 4.20 10.56
C THR A 75 -12.32 3.00 11.44
N SER A 76 -11.52 2.77 12.48
CA SER A 76 -11.75 1.66 13.44
C SER A 76 -11.98 0.28 12.76
N GLY A 77 -11.27 0.03 11.67
CA GLY A 77 -11.24 -1.26 10.95
C GLY A 77 -12.36 -1.43 9.94
N ARG A 78 -13.26 -0.45 9.82
CA ARG A 78 -14.35 -0.46 8.84
C ARG A 78 -14.04 0.49 7.69
N LEU A 79 -14.28 0.04 6.46
CA LEU A 79 -14.25 0.90 5.27
C LEU A 79 -15.67 1.36 4.96
N THR A 80 -15.93 2.65 5.16
CA THR A 80 -17.24 3.27 4.87
C THR A 80 -17.21 3.87 3.47
N PRO A 81 -18.03 3.40 2.50
CA PRO A 81 -18.01 3.93 1.14
C PRO A 81 -18.52 5.38 1.08
N GLN A 82 -17.91 6.21 0.24
CA GLN A 82 -18.50 7.51 -0.13
C GLN A 82 -19.80 7.32 -0.94
N LYS A 83 -19.87 6.25 -1.74
CA LYS A 83 -21.06 5.82 -2.48
C LYS A 83 -21.20 4.30 -2.35
N GLN A 84 -22.34 3.84 -1.83
CA GLN A 84 -22.60 2.41 -1.59
C GLN A 84 -22.41 1.59 -2.86
N GLY A 85 -21.51 0.60 -2.79
CA GLY A 85 -21.34 -0.43 -3.83
C GLY A 85 -22.15 -1.69 -3.50
N TYR A 86 -22.30 -2.57 -4.48
CA TYR A 86 -23.09 -3.80 -4.39
C TYR A 86 -22.37 -4.93 -5.13
N TRP A 87 -22.59 -6.17 -4.70
CA TRP A 87 -22.03 -7.36 -5.33
C TRP A 87 -22.52 -7.56 -6.78
N GLY A 88 -23.81 -7.34 -7.02
CA GLY A 88 -24.43 -7.38 -8.34
C GLY A 88 -24.62 -8.77 -8.96
N SER A 89 -23.93 -9.81 -8.48
CA SER A 89 -24.13 -11.20 -8.87
C SER A 89 -23.71 -12.16 -7.75
N THR A 90 -24.00 -13.46 -7.92
CA THR A 90 -23.47 -14.52 -7.05
C THR A 90 -22.07 -15.01 -7.47
N GLY A 91 -21.46 -14.36 -8.46
CA GLY A 91 -20.12 -14.68 -8.94
C GLY A 91 -19.02 -14.26 -7.97
N ASN A 92 -17.80 -14.67 -8.28
CA ASN A 92 -16.63 -14.24 -7.53
C ASN A 92 -16.23 -12.82 -7.93
N ILE A 93 -15.81 -12.02 -6.95
CA ILE A 93 -15.24 -10.70 -7.19
C ILE A 93 -13.77 -10.68 -6.80
N SER A 94 -12.99 -9.85 -7.48
CA SER A 94 -11.61 -9.55 -7.09
C SER A 94 -11.50 -8.10 -6.68
N ILE A 95 -10.91 -7.86 -5.50
CA ILE A 95 -10.78 -6.53 -4.91
C ILE A 95 -9.31 -6.16 -4.75
N TYR A 96 -8.97 -4.94 -5.12
CA TYR A 96 -7.68 -4.29 -4.85
C TYR A 96 -7.96 -3.01 -4.08
N ALA A 97 -7.08 -2.64 -3.15
CA ALA A 97 -7.21 -1.35 -2.48
C ALA A 97 -5.86 -0.73 -2.13
N TYR A 98 -5.85 0.59 -1.98
CA TYR A 98 -4.67 1.34 -1.56
C TYR A 98 -5.04 2.54 -0.68
N ALA A 99 -4.08 2.98 0.12
CA ALA A 99 -4.15 4.22 0.88
C ALA A 99 -2.78 4.94 0.81
N PRO A 100 -2.74 6.28 0.92
CA PRO A 100 -3.88 7.19 0.94
C PRO A 100 -4.54 7.32 -0.44
N TYR A 101 -5.85 7.56 -0.46
CA TYR A 101 -6.65 7.75 -1.67
C TYR A 101 -6.15 8.94 -2.50
N GLN A 102 -6.10 8.74 -3.82
CA GLN A 102 -5.81 9.78 -4.80
C GLN A 102 -6.99 9.92 -5.76
N THR A 103 -7.36 11.15 -6.08
CA THR A 103 -8.41 11.42 -7.08
C THR A 103 -7.92 11.08 -8.49
N GLY A 104 -8.76 10.44 -9.30
CA GLY A 104 -8.44 10.08 -10.67
C GLY A 104 -7.86 8.67 -10.78
N SER A 105 -7.03 8.42 -11.80
CA SER A 105 -6.39 7.13 -11.99
C SER A 105 -5.13 7.03 -11.12
N LEU A 106 -4.98 5.93 -10.37
CA LEU A 106 -3.75 5.61 -9.66
C LEU A 106 -2.67 5.19 -10.69
N THR A 107 -1.80 6.13 -11.06
CA THR A 107 -0.71 5.90 -12.03
C THR A 107 0.68 6.03 -11.42
N SER A 108 0.77 6.68 -10.26
CA SER A 108 2.04 6.92 -9.57
C SER A 108 1.91 6.96 -8.05
N VAL A 109 3.05 6.76 -7.40
CA VAL A 109 3.24 6.93 -5.96
C VAL A 109 4.44 7.85 -5.77
N SER A 110 4.37 8.71 -4.77
CA SER A 110 5.46 9.62 -4.42
C SER A 110 5.64 9.71 -2.92
N VAL A 111 6.88 9.94 -2.49
CA VAL A 111 7.21 10.30 -1.11
C VAL A 111 7.53 11.79 -1.04
N LYS A 112 7.30 12.40 0.12
CA LYS A 112 7.75 13.78 0.36
C LYS A 112 9.27 13.80 0.45
N THR A 113 9.88 14.82 -0.14
CA THR A 113 11.31 15.11 0.05
C THR A 113 11.59 15.64 1.45
N ASP A 114 10.69 16.45 2.01
CA ASP A 114 10.76 16.84 3.40
C ASP A 114 9.80 15.99 4.25
N GLN A 115 10.33 14.96 4.91
CA GLN A 115 9.61 14.12 5.87
C GLN A 115 9.89 14.52 7.32
N SER A 116 10.53 15.67 7.58
CA SER A 116 10.85 16.10 8.95
C SER A 116 9.60 16.21 9.84
N LEU A 117 8.46 16.54 9.26
CA LEU A 117 7.16 16.57 9.94
C LEU A 117 6.45 15.21 9.87
N ASN A 118 5.83 14.79 10.98
CA ASN A 118 5.08 13.54 11.06
C ASN A 118 3.97 13.46 9.98
N SER A 119 3.30 14.58 9.68
CA SER A 119 2.29 14.62 8.62
C SER A 119 2.84 14.28 7.23
N ASN A 120 4.05 14.75 6.90
CA ASN A 120 4.68 14.46 5.62
C ASN A 120 5.26 13.04 5.57
N TYR A 121 5.79 12.55 6.70
CA TYR A 121 6.20 11.16 6.86
C TYR A 121 5.00 10.22 6.63
N THR A 122 3.91 10.39 7.38
CA THR A 122 2.70 9.56 7.25
C THR A 122 2.05 9.69 5.86
N ALA A 123 2.05 10.89 5.26
CA ALA A 123 1.55 11.08 3.89
C ALA A 123 2.42 10.41 2.82
N SER A 124 3.65 10.02 3.16
CA SER A 124 4.55 9.26 2.27
C SER A 124 4.33 7.76 2.38
N ASP A 125 3.57 7.28 3.38
CA ASP A 125 3.31 5.86 3.58
C ASP A 125 2.20 5.38 2.65
N PHE A 126 2.59 4.65 1.61
CA PHE A 126 1.66 4.06 0.67
C PHE A 126 1.38 2.61 1.09
N LEU A 127 0.14 2.37 1.49
CA LEU A 127 -0.38 1.08 1.89
C LEU A 127 -1.11 0.44 0.70
N TYR A 128 -0.93 -0.88 0.55
CA TYR A 128 -1.53 -1.62 -0.55
C TYR A 128 -2.10 -2.95 -0.06
N ALA A 129 -3.34 -3.24 -0.46
CA ALA A 129 -3.99 -4.53 -0.33
C ALA A 129 -4.06 -5.19 -1.71
N ALA A 130 -3.33 -6.29 -1.87
CA ALA A 130 -3.25 -7.03 -3.12
C ALA A 130 -4.60 -7.66 -3.50
N SER A 131 -4.68 -8.15 -4.75
CA SER A 131 -5.90 -8.81 -5.22
C SER A 131 -6.24 -10.01 -4.35
N GLU A 132 -7.44 -9.98 -3.78
CA GLU A 132 -8.03 -11.15 -3.17
C GLU A 132 -9.36 -11.46 -3.87
N THR A 133 -9.58 -12.75 -4.13
CA THR A 133 -10.83 -13.24 -4.72
C THR A 133 -11.80 -13.62 -3.61
N PHE A 134 -12.97 -12.99 -3.61
CA PHE A 134 -14.06 -13.22 -2.66
C PHE A 134 -15.22 -13.91 -3.36
N THR A 135 -15.96 -14.73 -2.62
CA THR A 135 -17.10 -15.52 -3.13
C THR A 135 -18.40 -15.00 -2.53
N PHE A 136 -19.52 -15.10 -3.23
CA PHE A 136 -20.78 -14.55 -2.70
C PHE A 136 -21.19 -15.10 -1.32
N ALA A 137 -20.73 -16.30 -0.96
CA ALA A 137 -20.92 -16.89 0.36
C ALA A 137 -20.27 -16.06 1.49
N ASN A 138 -19.13 -15.39 1.24
CA ASN A 138 -18.41 -14.58 2.22
C ASN A 138 -18.72 -13.08 2.15
N ARG A 139 -19.76 -12.66 1.42
CA ARG A 139 -20.12 -11.25 1.15
C ARG A 139 -20.26 -10.33 2.36
N ASN A 140 -20.58 -10.88 3.52
CA ASN A 140 -20.74 -10.12 4.77
C ASN A 140 -19.44 -10.05 5.60
N ASN A 141 -18.37 -10.69 5.16
CA ASN A 141 -17.10 -10.78 5.86
C ASN A 141 -15.92 -10.67 4.89
N ILE A 142 -15.78 -9.50 4.27
CA ILE A 142 -14.63 -9.17 3.41
C ILE A 142 -13.70 -8.27 4.23
N SER A 143 -12.50 -8.76 4.50
CA SER A 143 -11.46 -8.01 5.19
C SER A 143 -10.23 -7.89 4.30
N LEU A 144 -9.83 -6.66 4.00
CA LEU A 144 -8.67 -6.35 3.19
C LEU A 144 -7.45 -6.20 4.10
N THR A 145 -6.38 -6.95 3.80
CA THR A 145 -5.13 -6.84 4.56
C THR A 145 -4.15 -5.93 3.83
N PHE A 146 -3.98 -4.72 4.36
CA PHE A 146 -3.03 -3.73 3.86
C PHE A 146 -1.63 -4.01 4.37
N LYS A 147 -0.64 -3.71 3.53
CA LYS A 147 0.79 -3.80 3.84
C LYS A 147 1.48 -2.51 3.40
N HIS A 148 2.55 -2.14 4.09
CA HIS A 148 3.45 -1.10 3.59
C HIS A 148 4.01 -1.54 2.25
N HIS A 149 3.74 -0.75 1.22
CA HIS A 149 4.14 -1.09 -0.13
C HIS A 149 5.50 -0.50 -0.51
N LEU A 150 5.97 0.47 0.28
CA LEU A 150 7.26 1.13 0.13
C LEU A 150 8.31 0.54 1.08
N SER A 151 9.49 1.14 1.14
CA SER A 151 10.55 0.74 2.07
C SER A 151 10.74 1.81 3.15
N ARG A 152 11.13 1.39 4.35
CA ARG A 152 11.47 2.28 5.45
C ARG A 152 12.97 2.24 5.73
N ILE A 153 13.58 3.40 5.93
CA ILE A 153 14.95 3.53 6.40
C ILE A 153 14.90 4.09 7.81
N ASN A 154 15.47 3.36 8.78
CA ASN A 154 15.75 3.87 10.11
C ASN A 154 17.24 4.15 10.22
N LEU A 155 17.58 5.30 10.78
CA LEU A 155 18.94 5.76 10.97
C LEU A 155 19.18 5.98 12.46
N THR A 156 20.29 5.48 12.98
CA THR A 156 20.81 5.85 14.30
C THR A 156 22.19 6.46 14.11
N LEU A 157 22.36 7.70 14.56
CA LEU A 157 23.67 8.37 14.54
C LEU A 157 24.39 8.09 15.86
N VAL A 158 25.68 7.75 15.77
CA VAL A 158 26.54 7.50 16.94
C VAL A 158 27.85 8.28 16.80
N THR A 159 28.47 8.59 17.92
CA THR A 159 29.75 9.33 17.96
C THR A 159 30.88 8.44 17.46
N GLY A 160 31.68 8.97 16.55
CA GLY A 160 33.00 8.44 16.17
C GLY A 160 34.12 9.36 16.66
N ASP A 161 35.34 9.05 16.22
CA ASP A 161 36.55 9.75 16.66
C ASP A 161 36.46 11.27 16.40
N GLY A 162 36.74 12.03 17.47
CA GLY A 162 36.76 13.49 17.44
C GLY A 162 35.40 14.18 17.42
N VAL A 163 34.28 13.44 17.51
CA VAL A 163 32.93 14.02 17.60
C VAL A 163 32.37 13.75 18.99
N ASN A 164 31.95 14.81 19.69
CA ASN A 164 31.30 14.68 20.99
C ASN A 164 29.76 14.62 20.88
N ALA A 165 29.08 14.30 21.98
CA ALA A 165 27.62 14.13 22.00
C ALA A 165 26.84 15.41 21.64
N ALA A 166 27.36 16.59 22.00
CA ALA A 166 26.71 17.87 21.67
C ALA A 166 26.87 18.23 20.19
N GLU A 167 27.98 17.85 19.56
CA GLU A 167 28.15 17.96 18.11
C GLU A 167 27.21 17.00 17.38
N LEU A 168 27.09 15.76 17.87
CA LEU A 168 26.21 14.75 17.31
C LEU A 168 24.73 15.16 17.39
N SER A 169 24.29 15.73 18.51
CA SER A 169 22.90 16.16 18.69
C SER A 169 22.49 17.32 17.77
N ASN A 170 23.47 18.07 17.26
CA ASN A 170 23.24 19.15 16.29
C ASN A 170 23.49 18.70 14.84
N ALA A 171 23.82 17.42 14.63
CA ALA A 171 24.06 16.92 13.29
C ALA A 171 22.76 16.86 12.49
N THR A 172 22.86 17.11 11.19
CA THR A 172 21.76 16.87 10.24
C THR A 172 22.09 15.71 9.33
N ILE A 173 21.06 15.06 8.78
CA ILE A 173 21.20 13.90 7.92
C ILE A 173 20.20 13.99 6.76
N GLN A 174 20.64 13.63 5.56
CA GLN A 174 19.80 13.51 4.36
C GLN A 174 20.02 12.16 3.69
N ILE A 175 18.99 11.66 3.00
CA ILE A 175 19.07 10.50 2.11
C ILE A 175 19.08 11.04 0.68
N THR A 176 20.22 10.98 -0.01
CA THR A 176 20.45 11.77 -1.23
C THR A 176 20.30 10.98 -2.53
N GLY A 177 20.60 9.68 -2.52
CA GLY A 177 20.62 8.81 -3.70
C GLY A 177 19.30 8.10 -4.05
N ALA A 178 18.17 8.53 -3.49
CA ALA A 178 16.89 7.81 -3.62
C ALA A 178 15.92 8.48 -4.61
N ASN A 179 15.29 7.67 -5.46
CA ASN A 179 14.10 8.07 -6.23
C ASN A 179 12.95 8.42 -5.30
N THR A 180 12.24 9.51 -5.59
CA THR A 180 11.10 9.97 -4.80
C THR A 180 9.74 9.69 -5.44
N THR A 181 9.74 9.13 -6.66
CA THR A 181 8.51 8.75 -7.38
C THR A 181 8.65 7.37 -8.04
N ALA A 182 7.53 6.68 -8.18
CA ALA A 182 7.39 5.48 -9.00
C ALA A 182 6.07 5.53 -9.77
N THR A 183 6.02 4.89 -10.93
CA THR A 183 4.75 4.48 -11.52
C THR A 183 4.27 3.20 -10.86
N ILE A 184 2.96 2.99 -10.83
CA ILE A 184 2.33 1.82 -10.22
C ILE A 184 1.32 1.20 -11.17
N THR A 185 1.30 -0.12 -11.24
CA THR A 185 0.25 -0.89 -11.93
C THR A 185 -0.86 -1.27 -10.96
N LEU A 186 -2.05 -1.62 -11.47
CA LEU A 186 -3.15 -2.03 -10.59
C LEU A 186 -2.81 -3.25 -9.73
N SER A 187 -1.91 -4.13 -10.19
CA SER A 187 -1.40 -5.28 -9.42
C SER A 187 -0.33 -4.92 -8.39
N GLY A 188 -0.01 -3.63 -8.23
CA GLY A 188 0.94 -3.13 -7.25
C GLY A 188 2.39 -3.17 -7.72
N VAL A 189 2.70 -3.51 -8.97
CA VAL A 189 4.11 -3.43 -9.43
C VAL A 189 4.54 -1.98 -9.53
N LEU A 190 5.62 -1.63 -8.82
CA LEU A 190 6.27 -0.32 -8.84
C LEU A 190 7.41 -0.29 -9.86
N MET A 191 7.53 0.81 -10.62
CA MET A 191 8.63 1.04 -11.55
C MET A 191 9.19 2.45 -11.37
N THR A 192 10.51 2.58 -11.23
CA THR A 192 11.17 3.84 -10.88
C THR A 192 11.71 4.57 -12.13
N PRO A 193 11.23 5.78 -12.46
CA PRO A 193 11.54 6.47 -13.72
C PRO A 193 12.83 7.34 -13.71
N ASN A 194 13.63 7.32 -12.65
CA ASN A 194 14.84 8.17 -12.44
C ASN A 194 14.54 9.64 -12.04
N ASN A 195 13.91 9.82 -10.87
CA ASN A 195 13.68 11.10 -10.21
C ASN A 195 14.35 11.10 -8.82
N ILE A 196 15.67 11.26 -8.79
CA ILE A 196 16.47 11.25 -7.56
C ILE A 196 16.43 12.64 -6.92
N GLN A 197 16.02 12.70 -5.66
CA GLN A 197 16.01 13.91 -4.86
C GLN A 197 16.39 13.58 -3.42
N ALA A 198 16.96 14.55 -2.71
CA ALA A 198 17.29 14.38 -1.31
C ALA A 198 16.03 14.32 -0.44
N ILE A 199 16.03 13.43 0.54
CA ILE A 199 14.98 13.26 1.53
C ILE A 199 15.51 13.67 2.91
N THR A 200 14.86 14.65 3.54
CA THR A 200 15.05 15.00 4.94
C THR A 200 14.19 14.06 5.80
N PRO A 201 14.79 13.22 6.65
CA PRO A 201 14.05 12.24 7.44
C PRO A 201 13.36 12.87 8.66
N ASN A 202 12.37 12.15 9.20
CA ASN A 202 11.69 12.46 10.44
C ASN A 202 12.59 12.10 11.63
N GLY A 203 12.97 13.08 12.46
CA GLY A 203 13.74 12.84 13.68
C GLY A 203 12.84 12.71 14.92
N ASP A 204 13.22 11.86 15.87
CA ASP A 204 12.48 11.69 17.13
C ASP A 204 12.92 12.67 18.25
N GLY A 205 13.71 13.68 17.90
CA GLY A 205 14.34 14.61 18.86
C GLY A 205 15.60 14.05 19.53
N THR A 206 15.99 12.82 19.17
CA THR A 206 17.27 12.21 19.54
C THR A 206 18.12 11.97 18.29
N ASN A 207 19.18 11.18 18.40
CA ASN A 207 20.04 10.80 17.28
C ASN A 207 19.43 9.70 16.40
N LYS A 208 18.09 9.63 16.32
CA LYS A 208 17.36 8.62 15.56
C LYS A 208 16.40 9.27 14.58
N TYR A 209 16.38 8.70 13.38
CA TYR A 209 15.59 9.22 12.28
C TYR A 209 14.92 8.09 11.51
N LYS A 210 13.81 8.40 10.87
CA LYS A 210 13.09 7.50 9.97
C LYS A 210 12.65 8.21 8.69
N ALA A 211 12.67 7.51 7.58
CA ALA A 211 12.15 7.98 6.31
C ALA A 211 11.54 6.83 5.51
N ILE A 212 10.60 7.18 4.65
CA ILE A 212 10.00 6.26 3.68
C ILE A 212 10.60 6.57 2.32
N VAL A 213 11.05 5.52 1.62
CA VAL A 213 11.66 5.62 0.29
C VAL A 213 10.95 4.68 -0.68
N ILE A 214 10.96 5.05 -1.95
CA ILE A 214 10.45 4.18 -3.01
C ILE A 214 11.34 2.91 -3.10
N PRO A 215 10.75 1.70 -3.17
CA PRO A 215 11.49 0.47 -3.47
C PRO A 215 12.24 0.59 -4.79
N GLN A 216 13.55 0.40 -4.74
CA GLN A 216 14.45 0.69 -5.86
C GLN A 216 15.80 -0.01 -5.68
N THR A 217 16.61 0.02 -6.73
CA THR A 217 18.02 -0.38 -6.66
C THR A 217 18.89 0.88 -6.77
N VAL A 218 19.74 1.12 -5.78
CA VAL A 218 20.72 2.21 -5.78
C VAL A 218 22.09 1.59 -6.08
N SER A 219 22.73 2.07 -7.14
CA SER A 219 24.02 1.56 -7.61
C SER A 219 25.15 1.80 -6.62
N ALA A 220 26.16 0.93 -6.67
CA ALA A 220 27.44 1.20 -6.02
C ALA A 220 28.04 2.51 -6.55
N GLY A 221 28.75 3.26 -5.70
CA GLY A 221 29.33 4.55 -6.05
C GLY A 221 28.37 5.75 -5.92
N THR A 222 27.10 5.51 -5.59
CA THR A 222 26.14 6.59 -5.30
C THR A 222 26.25 7.04 -3.84
N ALA A 223 26.24 8.35 -3.59
CA ALA A 223 26.06 8.92 -2.26
C ALA A 223 24.64 8.59 -1.77
N LEU A 224 24.53 7.81 -0.69
CA LEU A 224 23.24 7.43 -0.12
C LEU A 224 22.86 8.31 1.07
N PHE A 225 23.84 8.63 1.92
CA PHE A 225 23.63 9.47 3.09
C PHE A 225 24.56 10.66 3.07
N GLU A 226 24.07 11.82 3.47
CA GLU A 226 24.86 13.02 3.72
C GLU A 226 24.62 13.50 5.14
N ALA A 227 25.66 13.54 5.97
CA ALA A 227 25.58 14.07 7.33
C ALA A 227 26.37 15.37 7.45
N THR A 228 25.82 16.35 8.14
CA THR A 228 26.52 17.61 8.45
C THR A 228 26.74 17.75 9.95
N ILE A 229 27.98 18.01 10.35
CA ILE A 229 28.38 18.28 11.74
C ILE A 229 29.01 19.68 11.78
N GLY A 230 28.36 20.62 12.46
CA GLY A 230 28.77 22.03 12.43
C GLY A 230 28.77 22.57 11.00
N ALA A 231 29.94 22.96 10.48
CA ALA A 231 30.10 23.49 9.13
C ALA A 231 30.64 22.45 8.10
N ARG A 232 30.75 21.17 8.49
CA ARG A 232 31.37 20.11 7.68
C ARG A 232 30.31 19.10 7.26
N SER A 233 30.19 18.85 5.97
CA SER A 233 29.32 17.82 5.40
C SER A 233 30.16 16.65 4.91
N PHE A 234 29.65 15.44 5.11
CA PHE A 234 30.27 14.19 4.71
C PHE A 234 29.25 13.32 4.02
N GLU A 235 29.69 12.61 2.99
CA GLU A 235 28.87 11.65 2.26
C GLU A 235 29.29 10.23 2.59
N TYR A 236 28.31 9.34 2.71
CA TYR A 236 28.53 7.91 2.64
C TYR A 236 28.21 7.42 1.23
N ILE A 237 29.26 7.01 0.53
CA ILE A 237 29.17 6.42 -0.80
C ILE A 237 28.95 4.92 -0.66
N LEU A 238 27.94 4.38 -1.35
CA LEU A 238 27.65 2.96 -1.33
C LEU A 238 28.82 2.14 -1.90
N PRO A 239 29.43 1.24 -1.12
CA PRO A 239 30.51 0.39 -1.62
C PRO A 239 29.99 -0.72 -2.55
N VAL A 240 28.72 -1.10 -2.38
CA VAL A 240 28.02 -2.11 -3.16
C VAL A 240 26.59 -1.63 -3.43
N GLU A 241 25.95 -2.23 -4.44
CA GLU A 241 24.55 -1.96 -4.76
C GLU A 241 23.63 -2.24 -3.56
N GLN A 242 22.70 -1.32 -3.30
CA GLN A 242 21.66 -1.45 -2.28
C GLN A 242 20.30 -1.62 -2.94
N LYS A 243 19.59 -2.70 -2.62
CA LYS A 243 18.20 -2.92 -3.03
C LYS A 243 17.28 -2.60 -1.87
N PHE A 244 16.37 -1.66 -2.07
CA PHE A 244 15.24 -1.38 -1.19
C PHE A 244 14.00 -2.09 -1.74
N ARG A 245 13.38 -2.96 -0.92
CA ARG A 245 12.24 -3.78 -1.32
C ARG A 245 10.96 -3.34 -0.62
N THR A 246 9.84 -3.55 -1.31
CA THR A 246 8.49 -3.36 -0.76
C THR A 246 8.33 -4.06 0.58
N GLY A 247 7.80 -3.34 1.58
CA GLY A 247 7.46 -3.88 2.88
C GLY A 247 8.68 -4.27 3.73
N GLU A 248 9.86 -3.75 3.41
CA GLU A 248 11.08 -3.96 4.20
C GLU A 248 11.54 -2.67 4.88
N GLN A 249 12.09 -2.84 6.07
CA GLN A 249 12.74 -1.80 6.86
C GLN A 249 14.25 -2.09 6.95
N TYR A 250 15.04 -1.04 6.74
CA TYR A 250 16.49 -1.06 6.75
C TYR A 250 17.00 -0.21 7.92
N ASN A 251 17.54 -0.85 8.95
CA ASN A 251 18.08 -0.19 10.13
C ASN A 251 19.59 0.04 9.94
N TYR A 252 19.99 1.28 9.70
CA TYR A 252 21.40 1.66 9.61
C TYR A 252 21.88 2.32 10.91
N THR A 253 23.12 2.02 11.30
CA THR A 253 23.87 2.80 12.29
C THR A 253 25.01 3.53 11.58
N LEU A 254 24.99 4.86 11.67
CA LEU A 254 25.97 5.77 11.07
C LEU A 254 26.86 6.31 12.19
N THR A 255 28.15 5.98 12.14
CA THR A 255 29.14 6.53 13.05
C THR A 255 29.75 7.78 12.42
N LEU A 256 29.54 8.93 13.07
CA LEU A 256 29.99 10.22 12.60
C LEU A 256 31.30 10.63 13.29
N SER A 257 32.37 10.80 12.52
CA SER A 257 33.69 11.22 12.98
C SER A 257 34.12 12.51 12.31
N GLN A 258 35.17 13.19 12.82
CA GLN A 258 35.73 14.35 12.11
C GLN A 258 36.30 14.01 10.72
N GLY A 259 36.62 12.73 10.50
CA GLY A 259 37.13 12.20 9.24
C GLY A 259 36.06 11.73 8.26
N GLY A 260 34.78 11.65 8.65
CA GLY A 260 33.69 11.20 7.79
C GLY A 260 32.68 10.27 8.44
N ILE A 261 31.87 9.63 7.60
CA ILE A 261 30.81 8.69 7.97
C ILE A 261 31.31 7.26 7.77
N THR A 262 31.07 6.39 8.75
CA THR A 262 31.12 4.95 8.56
C THR A 262 29.75 4.34 8.85
N VAL A 263 29.38 3.29 8.11
CA VAL A 263 28.05 2.70 8.17
C VAL A 263 28.18 1.21 8.44
N SER A 264 27.50 0.74 9.48
CA SER A 264 27.41 -0.70 9.75
C SER A 264 26.45 -1.36 8.75
N PRO A 265 26.62 -2.66 8.43
CA PRO A 265 25.64 -3.40 7.64
C PRO A 265 24.24 -3.20 8.20
N ALA A 266 23.28 -2.88 7.32
CA ALA A 266 21.91 -2.69 7.76
C ALA A 266 21.32 -4.01 8.26
N GLU A 267 20.63 -3.94 9.39
CA GLU A 267 19.67 -4.98 9.74
C GLU A 267 18.41 -4.77 8.90
N ILE A 268 17.99 -5.83 8.19
CA ILE A 268 16.81 -5.80 7.33
C ILE A 268 15.73 -6.63 8.00
N ILE A 269 14.58 -5.99 8.26
CA ILE A 269 13.42 -6.65 8.84
C ILE A 269 12.20 -6.38 7.97
N LYS A 270 11.15 -7.19 8.14
CA LYS A 270 9.85 -6.89 7.56
C LYS A 270 9.28 -5.63 8.22
N TRP A 271 8.75 -4.73 7.43
CA TRP A 271 8.02 -3.56 7.91
C TRP A 271 6.56 -3.94 8.13
N THR A 272 6.17 -3.97 9.40
CA THR A 272 4.80 -4.15 9.87
C THR A 272 4.48 -3.02 10.85
N GLU A 273 3.20 -2.71 11.03
CA GLU A 273 2.78 -1.83 12.12
C GLU A 273 3.17 -2.53 13.44
N ASP A 274 3.98 -1.89 14.27
CA ASP A 274 4.27 -2.37 15.62
C ASP A 274 3.57 -1.50 16.67
N LEU A 275 3.34 -2.03 17.87
CA LEU A 275 2.71 -1.26 18.96
C LEU A 275 3.54 -0.04 19.42
N LYS A 276 4.72 0.20 18.84
CA LYS A 276 5.69 1.23 19.27
C LYS A 276 5.83 2.38 18.26
N ASP A 277 5.43 2.20 17.01
CA ASP A 277 5.65 3.18 15.95
C ASP A 277 4.53 4.21 15.84
N ASN A 278 3.33 3.90 16.34
CA ASN A 278 2.16 4.76 16.60
C ASN A 278 1.92 5.84 15.53
N ASN A 279 2.35 5.61 14.29
CA ASN A 279 2.45 6.57 13.19
C ASN A 279 2.88 8.00 13.58
N GLY A 280 3.80 8.13 14.54
CA GLY A 280 4.27 9.44 15.02
C GLY A 280 3.31 10.17 15.96
N ILE A 281 2.35 9.49 16.58
CA ILE A 281 1.68 10.00 17.78
C ILE A 281 2.66 9.84 18.94
N ALA A 282 3.18 10.96 19.44
CA ALA A 282 3.95 10.99 20.67
C ALA A 282 3.12 10.36 21.81
N ASN A 283 3.76 9.51 22.62
CA ASN A 283 3.24 9.21 23.95
C ASN A 283 3.26 10.47 24.82
#